data_AF-A0A3B0XC40-F1
#
_entry.id   AF-A0A3B0XC40-F1
#
_cell.length_a   1.000
_cell.length_b   1.000
_cell.length_c   1.000
_cell.angle_alpha   90.00
_cell.angle_beta   90.00
_cell.angle_gamma   90.00
#
_symmetry.space_group_name_H-M   'P 1'
#
loop_
_entity.id
_entity.type
_entity.pdbx_description
1 polymer ?
#
loop_
_entity_poly.entity_id
_entity_poly.type
_entity_poly.pdbx_seq_one_letter_code
_entity_poly.pdbx_strand_id
1 'polypeptide(L)'
;MKLNIILLLLCSLAFSSILRAEEAEPIKIDMDTTSEEPVLSPNVYQDIESLKNEVIELNRDLYILEEDLLFSANTQVSVFLSLNADEFFNLDSVQLKLDDKVVSNYLYTER
;
A
#
# COMPACT_ATOMS: atom_id res chain seq x y z
N MET A 1 36.60 3.10 -2.20
CA MET A 1 36.18 2.67 -3.55
C MET A 1 36.01 1.16 -3.71
N LYS A 2 36.85 0.29 -3.10
CA LYS A 2 36.75 -1.18 -3.26
C LYS A 2 35.47 -1.82 -2.65
N LEU A 3 34.90 -1.22 -1.60
CA LEU A 3 33.74 -1.76 -0.88
C LEU A 3 32.41 -1.61 -1.64
N ASN A 4 32.18 -0.49 -2.34
CA ASN A 4 30.98 -0.29 -3.17
C ASN A 4 30.94 -1.20 -4.40
N ILE A 5 32.10 -1.53 -4.98
CA ILE A 5 32.17 -2.48 -6.12
C ILE A 5 31.73 -3.89 -5.68
N ILE A 6 32.16 -4.33 -4.49
CA ILE A 6 31.80 -5.65 -3.95
C ILE A 6 30.31 -5.71 -3.60
N LEU A 7 29.72 -4.63 -3.06
CA LEU A 7 28.30 -4.56 -2.73
C LEU A 7 27.41 -4.60 -4.00
N LEU A 8 27.79 -3.89 -5.06
CA LEU A 8 27.08 -3.93 -6.34
C LEU A 8 27.16 -5.30 -7.03
N LEU A 9 28.31 -5.98 -6.93
CA LEU A 9 28.50 -7.31 -7.51
C LEU A 9 27.68 -8.36 -6.75
N LEU A 10 27.58 -8.25 -5.42
CA LEU A 10 26.76 -9.11 -4.57
C LEU A 10 25.25 -8.95 -4.86
N CYS A 11 24.78 -7.73 -5.14
CA CYS A 11 23.40 -7.48 -5.58
C CYS A 11 23.08 -8.09 -6.94
N SER A 12 24.03 -8.08 -7.90
CA SER A 12 23.80 -8.64 -9.23
C SER A 12 23.64 -10.17 -9.23
N LEU A 13 24.33 -10.86 -8.32
CA LEU A 13 24.24 -12.30 -8.13
C LEU A 13 22.89 -12.70 -7.50
N ALA A 14 22.41 -11.95 -6.51
CA ALA A 14 21.11 -12.22 -5.88
C ALA A 14 19.92 -12.02 -6.84
N PHE A 15 20.02 -11.08 -7.78
CA PHE A 15 18.97 -10.80 -8.76
C PHE A 15 18.77 -11.94 -9.76
N SER A 16 19.85 -12.67 -10.10
CA SER A 16 19.78 -13.83 -11.00
C SER A 16 19.07 -15.05 -10.39
N SER A 17 19.14 -15.20 -9.06
CA SER A 17 18.49 -16.29 -8.32
C SER A 17 16.98 -16.11 -8.19
N ILE A 18 16.51 -14.86 -8.04
CA ILE A 18 15.09 -14.54 -7.91
C ILE A 18 14.31 -14.81 -9.22
N LEU A 19 14.97 -14.75 -10.38
CA LEU A 19 14.31 -14.98 -11.67
C LEU A 19 14.17 -16.47 -12.04
N ARG A 20 14.52 -17.39 -11.14
CA ARG A 20 14.38 -18.84 -11.35
C ARG A 20 13.58 -19.48 -10.22
N ALA A 21 12.30 -19.15 -10.13
CA ALA A 21 11.35 -19.89 -9.32
C ALA A 21 9.97 -19.90 -9.96
N GLU A 22 9.40 -21.10 -9.98
CA GLU A 22 8.00 -21.45 -10.22
C GLU A 22 7.39 -21.03 -11.57
N GLU A 23 7.61 -21.86 -12.58
CA GLU A 23 6.49 -22.21 -13.46
C GLU A 23 5.48 -22.96 -12.58
N ALA A 24 4.53 -22.21 -12.02
CA ALA A 24 3.40 -22.78 -11.34
C ALA A 24 2.63 -23.63 -12.35
N GLU A 25 2.55 -24.93 -12.11
CA GLU A 25 1.58 -25.79 -12.79
C GLU A 25 0.21 -25.11 -12.74
N PRO A 26 -0.51 -25.00 -13.86
CA PRO A 26 -1.90 -24.59 -13.79
C PRO A 26 -2.62 -25.58 -12.89
N ILE A 27 -3.26 -25.05 -11.85
CA ILE A 27 -4.15 -25.79 -10.95
C ILE A 27 -5.08 -26.64 -11.83
N LYS A 28 -4.89 -27.96 -11.80
CA LYS A 28 -5.87 -28.91 -12.33
C LYS A 28 -7.08 -28.82 -11.42
N ILE A 29 -8.03 -27.97 -11.81
CA ILE A 29 -9.37 -28.04 -11.28
C ILE A 29 -9.95 -29.32 -11.85
N ASP A 30 -9.82 -30.41 -11.10
CA ASP A 30 -10.57 -31.63 -11.31
C ASP A 30 -12.02 -31.34 -10.89
N MET A 31 -12.73 -30.63 -11.76
CA MET A 31 -14.18 -30.63 -11.77
C MET A 31 -14.59 -31.80 -12.66
N ASP A 32 -14.69 -32.97 -12.05
CA ASP A 32 -15.76 -33.88 -12.44
C ASP A 32 -17.08 -33.13 -12.26
N THR A 33 -17.56 -32.56 -13.36
CA THR A 33 -18.96 -32.28 -13.56
C THR A 33 -19.23 -32.66 -15.01
N THR A 34 -19.65 -33.92 -15.15
CA THR A 34 -20.68 -34.36 -16.09
C THR A 34 -20.83 -33.47 -17.33
N SER A 35 -20.25 -33.95 -18.43
CA SER A 35 -20.76 -33.90 -19.80
C SER A 35 -22.10 -33.19 -20.02
N GLU A 36 -22.14 -31.86 -19.98
CA GLU A 36 -23.11 -31.03 -20.69
C GLU A 36 -22.42 -29.71 -21.06
N GLU A 37 -22.27 -29.45 -22.37
CA GLU A 37 -21.81 -28.14 -22.82
C GLU A 37 -22.75 -27.06 -22.27
N PRO A 38 -22.24 -26.02 -21.60
CA PRO A 38 -23.09 -24.92 -21.23
C PRO A 38 -23.34 -24.14 -22.52
N VAL A 39 -24.56 -24.19 -23.03
CA VAL A 39 -25.05 -23.27 -24.06
C VAL A 39 -25.18 -21.88 -23.43
N LEU A 40 -24.05 -21.31 -23.05
CA LEU A 40 -23.94 -19.92 -22.64
C LEU A 40 -23.66 -19.14 -23.92
N SER A 41 -24.58 -18.24 -24.25
CA SER A 41 -24.37 -17.28 -25.32
C SER A 41 -23.01 -16.59 -25.09
N PRO A 42 -22.18 -16.43 -26.13
CA PRO A 42 -20.80 -15.94 -25.99
C PRO A 42 -20.70 -14.59 -25.25
N ASN A 43 -21.79 -13.83 -25.25
CA ASN A 43 -21.95 -12.60 -24.49
C ASN A 43 -21.88 -12.79 -22.97
N VAL A 44 -22.55 -13.80 -22.39
CA VAL A 44 -22.53 -14.05 -20.94
C VAL A 44 -21.14 -14.52 -20.48
N TYR A 45 -20.42 -15.25 -21.33
CA TYR A 45 -19.04 -15.65 -21.03
C TYR A 45 -18.11 -14.44 -21.00
N GLN A 46 -18.25 -13.54 -21.98
CA GLN A 46 -17.50 -12.28 -22.03
C GLN A 46 -17.81 -11.37 -20.83
N ASP A 47 -19.06 -11.33 -20.39
CA ASP A 47 -19.47 -10.56 -19.22
C ASP A 47 -18.81 -11.10 -17.93
N ILE A 48 -18.77 -12.42 -17.75
CA ILE A 48 -18.09 -13.05 -16.61
C ILE A 48 -16.58 -12.80 -16.63
N GLU A 49 -15.97 -12.86 -17.81
CA GLU A 49 -14.54 -12.58 -17.99
C GLU A 49 -14.22 -11.10 -17.69
N SER A 50 -15.06 -10.17 -18.13
CA SER A 50 -14.92 -8.75 -17.84
C SER A 50 -15.04 -8.46 -16.34
N LEU A 51 -16.01 -9.08 -15.65
CA LEU A 51 -16.22 -8.90 -14.22
C LEU A 51 -15.06 -9.45 -13.39
N LYS A 52 -14.47 -10.57 -13.81
CA LYS A 52 -13.24 -11.10 -13.18
C LYS A 52 -12.08 -10.12 -13.29
N ASN A 53 -11.89 -9.51 -14.46
CA ASN A 53 -10.85 -8.53 -14.67
C ASN A 53 -11.07 -7.27 -13.82
N GLU A 54 -12.30 -6.80 -13.72
CA GLU A 54 -12.67 -5.65 -12.88
C GLU A 54 -12.44 -5.91 -11.38
N VAL A 55 -12.76 -7.12 -10.89
CA VAL A 55 -12.50 -7.50 -9.49
C VAL A 55 -10.99 -7.59 -9.20
N ILE A 56 -10.18 -8.04 -10.17
CA ILE A 56 -8.72 -8.07 -10.05
C ILE A 56 -8.14 -6.65 -10.02
N GLU A 57 -8.62 -5.77 -10.91
CA GLU A 57 -8.21 -4.37 -10.97
C GLU A 57 -8.57 -3.64 -9.66
N LEU A 58 -9.80 -3.82 -9.17
CA LEU A 58 -10.25 -3.23 -7.93
C LEU A 58 -9.37 -3.68 -6.74
N ASN A 59 -9.12 -4.98 -6.58
CA ASN A 59 -8.26 -5.45 -5.49
C ASN A 59 -6.83 -4.87 -5.55
N ARG A 60 -6.27 -4.70 -6.75
CA ARG A 60 -4.96 -4.04 -6.94
C ARG A 60 -5.04 -2.57 -6.52
N ASP A 61 -6.08 -1.86 -6.93
CA ASP A 61 -6.25 -0.45 -6.60
C ASP A 61 -6.47 -0.25 -5.09
N LEU A 62 -7.21 -1.15 -4.43
CA LEU A 62 -7.39 -1.16 -2.97
C LEU A 62 -6.08 -1.44 -2.24
N TYR A 63 -5.25 -2.34 -2.75
CA TYR A 63 -3.92 -2.63 -2.20
C TYR A 63 -2.98 -1.41 -2.29
N ILE A 64 -3.01 -0.68 -3.41
CA ILE A 64 -2.26 0.57 -3.58
C ILE A 64 -2.78 1.65 -2.61
N LEU A 65 -4.10 1.77 -2.45
CA LEU A 65 -4.71 2.68 -1.48
C LEU A 65 -4.31 2.34 -0.03
N GLU A 66 -4.20 1.06 0.33
CA GLU A 66 -3.69 0.66 1.66
C GLU A 66 -2.21 1.02 1.84
N GLU A 67 -1.36 0.85 0.81
CA GLU A 67 0.04 1.28 0.86
C GLU A 67 0.16 2.80 1.12
N ASP A 68 -0.70 3.61 0.48
CA ASP A 68 -0.77 5.06 0.69
C ASP A 68 -1.27 5.46 2.10
N LEU A 69 -2.01 4.57 2.78
CA LEU A 69 -2.64 4.84 4.08
C LEU A 69 -1.88 4.29 5.29
N LEU A 70 -0.93 3.37 5.12
CA LEU A 70 -0.30 2.67 6.24
C LEU A 70 0.73 3.50 7.01
N PHE A 71 1.28 4.55 6.40
CA PHE A 71 2.04 5.60 7.10
C PHE A 71 1.85 6.90 6.32
N SER A 72 1.58 8.03 7.00
CA SER A 72 1.42 9.32 6.32
C SER A 72 2.62 9.59 5.40
N ALA A 73 2.46 9.39 4.09
CA ALA A 73 3.56 9.37 3.12
C ALA A 73 4.36 10.70 3.06
N ASN A 74 3.82 11.76 3.67
CA ASN A 74 4.41 13.10 3.65
C ASN A 74 4.87 13.61 5.03
N THR A 75 4.73 12.83 6.11
CA THR A 75 5.20 13.26 7.44
C THR A 75 6.71 13.05 7.56
N GLN A 76 7.50 14.06 7.21
CA GLN A 76 8.97 14.02 7.27
C GLN A 76 9.54 14.36 8.65
N VAL A 77 8.81 15.13 9.45
CA VAL A 77 9.25 15.63 10.76
C VAL A 77 8.08 15.58 11.75
N SER A 78 8.33 14.98 12.92
CA SER A 78 7.39 14.94 14.04
C SER A 78 7.91 15.80 15.19
N VAL A 79 7.06 16.70 15.70
CA VAL A 79 7.38 17.59 16.81
C VAL A 79 6.55 17.17 18.02
N PHE A 80 7.22 16.88 19.14
CA PHE A 80 6.57 16.55 20.40
C PHE A 80 6.74 17.72 21.37
N LEU A 81 5.64 18.25 21.89
CA LEU A 81 5.67 19.24 22.96
C LEU A 81 5.46 18.54 24.31
N SER A 82 6.34 18.85 25.25
CA SER A 82 6.14 18.57 26.67
C SER A 82 6.05 19.90 27.40
N LEU A 83 4.99 20.09 28.17
CA LEU A 83 4.74 21.28 28.95
C LEU A 83 4.52 20.86 30.40
N ASN A 84 5.24 21.50 31.32
CA ASN A 84 4.94 21.40 32.74
C ASN A 84 3.89 22.48 33.05
N ALA A 85 2.62 22.09 32.95
CA ALA A 85 1.50 22.98 33.21
C ALA A 85 1.16 22.93 34.71
N ASP A 86 1.01 24.11 35.31
CA ASP A 86 0.47 24.29 36.65
C ASP A 86 -1.06 24.41 36.60
N GLU A 87 -1.74 24.40 37.73
CA GLU A 87 -3.22 24.28 37.84
C GLU A 87 -4.00 25.39 37.08
N PHE A 88 -3.36 26.52 36.78
CA PHE A 88 -3.96 27.65 36.07
C PHE A 88 -3.65 27.73 34.58
N PHE A 89 -2.88 26.79 34.01
CA PHE A 89 -2.51 26.80 32.60
C PHE A 89 -3.22 25.70 31.82
N ASN A 90 -4.23 26.09 31.04
CA ASN A 90 -4.92 25.20 30.11
C ASN A 90 -4.47 25.51 28.68
N LEU A 91 -3.94 24.50 27.99
CA LEU A 91 -3.52 24.63 26.60
C LEU A 91 -4.75 24.66 25.70
N ASP A 92 -4.97 25.79 25.01
CA ASP A 92 -6.05 25.94 24.02
C ASP A 92 -5.62 25.42 22.65
N SER A 93 -4.55 25.97 22.10
CA SER A 93 -4.05 25.57 20.77
C SER A 93 -2.53 25.68 20.64
N VAL A 94 -1.98 24.86 19.73
CA VAL A 94 -0.58 24.92 19.30
C VAL A 94 -0.54 25.14 17.81
N GLN A 95 0.17 26.20 17.39
CA GLN A 95 0.41 26.51 16.00
C GLN A 95 1.91 26.41 15.68
N LEU A 96 2.26 25.58 14.70
CA LEU A 96 3.62 25.45 14.21
C LEU A 96 3.79 26.32 12.96
N LYS A 97 4.86 27.12 12.93
CA LYS A 97 5.25 27.94 11.78
C LYS A 97 6.66 27.59 11.31
N LEU A 98 6.86 27.58 10.01
CA LEU A 98 8.16 27.47 9.36
C LEU A 98 8.26 28.60 8.33
N ASP A 99 9.33 29.40 8.39
CA ASP A 99 9.53 30.58 7.53
C ASP A 99 8.29 31.50 7.48
N ASP A 100 7.77 31.86 8.66
CA ASP A 100 6.54 32.67 8.85
C ASP A 100 5.24 32.08 8.26
N LYS A 101 5.29 30.88 7.67
CA LYS A 101 4.11 30.15 7.15
C LYS A 101 3.59 29.16 8.18
N VAL A 102 2.28 29.18 8.43
CA VAL A 102 1.62 28.20 9.29
C VAL A 102 1.62 26.83 8.61
N VAL A 103 2.25 25.84 9.24
CA VAL A 103 2.37 24.47 8.72
C VAL A 103 1.47 23.47 9.43
N SER A 104 1.07 23.74 10.69
CA SER A 104 0.13 22.90 11.44
C SER A 104 -0.55 23.69 12.55
N ASN A 105 -1.79 23.30 12.89
CA ASN A 105 -2.55 23.86 14.00
C ASN A 105 -3.34 22.74 14.69
N TYR A 106 -3.23 22.63 16.01
CA TYR A 106 -3.93 21.65 16.81
C TYR A 106 -4.65 22.33 17.98
N LEU A 107 -5.94 22.03 18.17
CA LEU A 107 -6.76 22.51 19.28
C LEU A 107 -6.83 21.42 20.37
N TYR A 108 -6.58 21.78 21.61
CA TYR A 108 -6.53 20.88 22.77
C TYR A 108 -7.74 21.01 23.70
N THR A 109 -8.66 21.93 23.40
CA THR A 109 -9.91 22.12 24.15
C THR A 109 -11.12 21.57 23.37
N GLU A 110 -12.05 20.94 24.10
CA GLU A 110 -13.36 20.57 23.57
C GLU A 110 -14.25 21.82 23.37
N ARG A 111 -15.17 21.77 22.41
CA ARG A 111 -16.04 22.92 22.04
C ARG A 111 -17.40 22.85 22.72
#